data_AF-A0A3A2ZVK0-F1
#
_entry.id   AF-A0A3A2ZVK0-F1
#
_cell.length_a   1.000
_cell.length_b   1.000
_cell.length_c   1.000
_cell.angle_alpha   90.00
_cell.angle_beta   90.00
_cell.angle_gamma   90.00
#
_symmetry.space_group_name_H-M   'P 1'
#
loop_
_entity.id
_entity.type
_entity.pdbx_description
1 polymer ?
#
loop_
_entity_poly.entity_id
_entity_poly.type
_entity_poly.pdbx_seq_one_letter_code
_entity_poly.pdbx_strand_id
1 'polypeptide(L)'
;MSTLEHLTLHSEDYVGLWPKLDLTSTHFPRLTSLMLKRFTFFEDAQLDWILSHGATLRELRLDTCIIIWAVTCYAKDYHDPFNVEIPEESDNPEASMKVYHTYPKRWHDHFTSFRTGIPLLRRFWFDGTFYVNPFKKCMDLFKFACSRYNYHVFDHEALVALSPHSIAPEELEGAPTCFEEDVEALRSLLQKAEQTFLARTEA
;
A
#
# COMPACT_ATOMS: atom_id res chain seq x y z
N MET A 1 -20.69 -21.48 -7.80
CA MET A 1 -20.44 -20.25 -7.01
C MET A 1 -19.29 -20.52 -6.07
N SER A 2 -18.35 -19.58 -5.94
CA SER A 2 -17.15 -19.78 -5.11
C SER A 2 -17.52 -19.92 -3.63
N THR A 3 -16.90 -20.88 -2.94
CA THR A 3 -17.07 -21.16 -1.50
C THR A 3 -15.86 -20.69 -0.68
N LEU A 4 -14.98 -19.89 -1.28
CA LEU A 4 -13.76 -19.44 -0.62
C LEU A 4 -14.09 -18.43 0.49
N GLU A 5 -13.74 -18.78 1.73
CA GLU A 5 -13.97 -17.95 2.91
C GLU A 5 -12.70 -17.30 3.45
N HIS A 6 -11.53 -17.86 3.11
CA HIS A 6 -10.22 -17.41 3.56
C HIS A 6 -9.28 -17.34 2.35
N LEU A 7 -8.67 -16.18 2.14
CA LEU A 7 -7.67 -15.98 1.09
C LEU A 7 -6.41 -15.35 1.70
N THR A 8 -5.28 -16.00 1.45
CA THR A 8 -3.96 -15.46 1.76
C THR A 8 -3.18 -15.35 0.46
N LEU A 9 -2.75 -14.14 0.13
CA LEU A 9 -1.80 -13.87 -0.94
C LEU A 9 -0.49 -13.44 -0.30
N HIS A 10 0.52 -14.30 -0.44
CA HIS A 10 1.85 -14.10 0.12
C HIS A 10 2.87 -14.19 -0.99
N SER A 11 3.79 -13.23 -1.00
CA SER A 11 4.97 -13.24 -1.86
C SER A 11 6.21 -12.89 -1.05
N GLU A 12 7.35 -13.45 -1.46
CA GLU A 12 8.65 -13.02 -0.96
C GLU A 12 9.08 -11.71 -1.63
N ASP A 13 8.60 -11.38 -2.82
CA ASP A 13 8.82 -10.06 -3.43
C ASP A 13 7.54 -9.22 -3.39
N TYR A 14 7.66 -7.91 -3.58
CA TYR A 14 6.49 -7.06 -3.70
C TYR A 14 5.70 -7.39 -4.97
N VAL A 15 4.37 -7.52 -4.86
CA VAL A 15 3.48 -7.87 -5.97
C VAL A 15 2.34 -6.86 -6.12
N GLY A 16 1.82 -6.71 -7.33
CA GLY A 16 0.77 -5.74 -7.66
C GLY A 16 1.16 -4.99 -8.91
N LEU A 17 2.16 -4.11 -8.80
CA LEU A 17 2.72 -3.42 -9.97
C LEU A 17 3.64 -4.34 -10.77
N TRP A 18 4.72 -4.81 -10.14
CA TRP A 18 5.69 -5.69 -10.77
C TRP A 18 6.21 -6.75 -9.78
N PRO A 19 5.96 -8.05 -10.01
CA PRO A 19 5.12 -8.58 -11.09
C PRO A 19 3.65 -8.13 -10.94
N LYS A 20 2.98 -7.94 -12.09
CA LYS A 20 1.60 -7.46 -12.13
C LYS A 20 0.66 -8.50 -11.51
N LEU A 21 -0.16 -8.07 -10.56
CA LEU A 21 -1.21 -8.88 -9.95
C LEU A 21 -2.54 -8.15 -10.04
N ASP A 22 -3.34 -8.53 -11.03
CA ASP A 22 -4.68 -7.99 -11.26
C ASP A 22 -5.75 -8.94 -10.69
N LEU A 23 -6.46 -8.46 -9.68
CA LEU A 23 -7.54 -9.19 -9.01
C LEU A 23 -8.93 -8.70 -9.43
N THR A 24 -9.02 -7.66 -10.25
CA THR A 24 -10.27 -6.93 -10.57
C THR A 24 -11.33 -7.79 -11.24
N SER A 25 -10.92 -8.85 -11.95
CA SER A 25 -11.81 -9.81 -12.59
C SER A 25 -12.34 -10.91 -11.66
N THR A 26 -11.96 -10.89 -10.38
CA THR A 26 -12.32 -11.93 -9.39
C THR A 26 -13.17 -11.36 -8.26
N HIS A 27 -14.19 -12.11 -7.85
CA HIS A 27 -15.01 -11.79 -6.68
C HIS A 27 -15.30 -13.06 -5.87
N PHE A 28 -15.10 -12.97 -4.55
CA PHE A 28 -15.28 -14.07 -3.61
C PHE A 28 -16.43 -13.76 -2.66
N PRO A 29 -17.69 -14.10 -3.01
CA PRO A 29 -18.89 -13.63 -2.30
C PRO A 29 -19.04 -14.15 -0.87
N ARG A 30 -18.18 -15.06 -0.42
CA ARG A 30 -18.16 -15.61 0.94
C ARG A 30 -16.87 -15.29 1.69
N LEU A 31 -16.02 -14.43 1.14
CA LEU A 31 -14.73 -14.11 1.74
C LEU A 31 -14.93 -13.42 3.08
N THR A 32 -14.45 -14.05 4.15
CA THR A 32 -14.54 -13.55 5.53
C THR A 32 -13.19 -13.12 6.08
N SER A 33 -12.10 -13.66 5.56
CA SER A 33 -10.73 -13.33 5.97
C SER A 33 -9.84 -13.15 4.75
N LEU A 34 -9.15 -12.01 4.70
CA LEU A 34 -8.19 -11.66 3.66
C LEU A 34 -6.84 -11.29 4.30
N MET A 35 -5.77 -11.95 3.86
CA MET A 35 -4.41 -11.59 4.19
C MET A 35 -3.62 -11.29 2.92
N LEU A 36 -3.04 -10.10 2.86
CA LEU A 36 -2.12 -9.66 1.81
C LEU A 36 -0.75 -9.45 2.45
N LYS A 37 0.29 -10.07 1.89
CA LYS A 37 1.68 -9.83 2.29
C LYS A 37 2.49 -9.28 1.13
N ARG A 38 3.25 -8.20 1.37
CA ARG A 38 4.06 -7.50 0.35
C ARG A 38 3.24 -7.13 -0.90
N PHE A 39 1.98 -6.74 -0.69
CA PHE A 39 1.13 -6.22 -1.74
C PHE A 39 1.34 -4.72 -1.91
N THR A 40 1.34 -4.25 -3.16
CA THR A 40 1.60 -2.85 -3.53
C THR A 40 0.31 -2.17 -3.94
N PHE A 41 0.06 -0.96 -3.45
CA PHE A 41 -1.06 -0.11 -3.85
C PHE A 41 -0.56 1.05 -4.71
N PHE A 42 -1.07 1.18 -5.92
CA PHE A 42 -0.70 2.23 -6.88
C PHE A 42 -1.87 2.74 -7.73
N GLU A 43 -3.05 2.12 -7.60
CA GLU A 43 -4.28 2.52 -8.27
C GLU A 43 -5.52 2.16 -7.44
N ASP A 44 -6.64 2.82 -7.75
CA ASP A 44 -7.89 2.67 -7.01
C ASP A 44 -8.48 1.26 -7.09
N ALA A 45 -8.31 0.59 -8.22
CA ALA A 45 -8.87 -0.73 -8.49
C ALA A 45 -8.48 -1.78 -7.44
N GLN A 46 -7.29 -1.64 -6.85
CA GLN A 46 -6.78 -2.55 -5.83
C GLN A 46 -7.48 -2.36 -4.48
N LEU A 47 -7.73 -1.11 -4.10
CA LEU A 47 -8.52 -0.77 -2.92
C LEU A 47 -9.98 -1.18 -3.13
N ASP A 48 -10.56 -0.85 -4.28
CA ASP A 48 -11.94 -1.15 -4.62
C ASP A 48 -12.21 -2.66 -4.63
N TRP A 49 -11.26 -3.46 -5.09
CA TRP A 49 -11.36 -4.91 -5.03
C TRP A 49 -11.50 -5.41 -3.58
N ILE A 50 -10.72 -4.89 -2.62
CA ILE A 50 -10.88 -5.24 -1.20
C ILE A 50 -12.27 -4.82 -0.70
N LEU A 51 -12.69 -3.59 -1.02
CA LEU A 51 -13.97 -3.03 -0.57
C LEU A 51 -15.18 -3.76 -1.17
N SER A 52 -15.05 -4.36 -2.36
CA SER A 52 -16.10 -5.18 -2.99
C SER A 52 -16.50 -6.41 -2.17
N HIS A 53 -15.67 -6.80 -1.20
CA HIS A 53 -15.92 -7.88 -0.23
C HIS A 53 -16.47 -7.38 1.11
N GLY A 54 -16.73 -6.07 1.25
CA GLY A 54 -17.09 -5.42 2.51
C GLY A 54 -18.34 -6.00 3.20
N ALA A 55 -19.27 -6.56 2.44
CA ALA A 55 -20.49 -7.19 2.95
C ALA A 55 -20.22 -8.49 3.74
N THR A 56 -19.09 -9.16 3.53
CA THR A 56 -18.76 -10.44 4.18
C THR A 56 -17.45 -10.42 4.95
N LEU A 57 -16.52 -9.53 4.58
CA LEU A 57 -15.19 -9.49 5.14
C LEU A 57 -15.21 -9.07 6.62
N ARG A 58 -14.62 -9.91 7.48
CA ARG A 58 -14.55 -9.74 8.94
C ARG A 58 -13.13 -9.56 9.44
N GLU A 59 -12.16 -10.08 8.69
CA GLU A 59 -10.74 -10.01 9.01
C GLU A 59 -9.96 -9.50 7.80
N LEU A 60 -9.15 -8.46 8.01
CA LEU A 60 -8.25 -7.92 6.99
C LEU A 60 -6.85 -7.77 7.59
N ARG A 61 -5.86 -8.43 6.98
CA ARG A 61 -4.46 -8.31 7.37
C ARG A 61 -3.64 -7.81 6.19
N LEU A 62 -2.98 -6.68 6.41
CA LEU A 62 -2.03 -6.07 5.49
C LEU A 62 -0.65 -6.18 6.15
N ASP A 63 0.13 -7.15 5.70
CA ASP A 63 1.45 -7.47 6.24
C ASP A 63 2.51 -6.92 5.28
N THR A 64 3.32 -5.97 5.74
CA THR A 64 4.39 -5.36 4.94
C THR A 64 3.92 -4.87 3.56
N CYS A 65 2.68 -4.36 3.48
CA CYS A 65 2.14 -3.77 2.26
C CYS A 65 2.57 -2.31 2.12
N ILE A 66 2.69 -1.81 0.90
CA ILE A 66 3.20 -0.46 0.62
C ILE A 66 2.33 0.29 -0.38
N ILE A 67 2.40 1.61 -0.35
CA ILE A 67 1.85 2.48 -1.39
C ILE A 67 3.00 2.90 -2.31
N ILE A 68 2.90 2.59 -3.60
CA ILE A 68 3.77 3.17 -4.63
C ILE A 68 3.13 4.49 -5.02
N TRP A 69 3.65 5.59 -4.48
CA TRP A 69 3.04 6.91 -4.66
C TRP A 69 3.46 7.57 -5.97
N ALA A 70 4.61 7.18 -6.51
CA ALA A 70 5.09 7.62 -7.81
C ALA A 70 5.78 6.47 -8.56
N VAL A 71 5.62 6.47 -9.88
CA VAL A 71 6.36 5.60 -10.79
C VAL A 71 7.24 6.48 -11.67
N THR A 72 8.54 6.21 -11.61
CA THR A 72 9.53 6.87 -12.43
C THR A 72 10.19 5.89 -13.38
N CYS A 73 10.48 6.33 -14.59
CA CYS A 73 11.14 5.50 -15.60
C CYS A 73 12.00 6.35 -16.54
N TYR A 74 12.90 5.72 -17.29
CA TYR A 74 13.47 6.35 -18.47
C TYR A 74 12.47 6.27 -19.63
N ALA A 75 12.36 7.31 -20.43
CA ALA A 75 11.41 7.35 -21.56
C ALA A 75 11.60 6.19 -22.55
N LYS A 76 12.86 5.80 -22.78
CA LYS A 76 13.22 4.68 -23.67
C LYS A 76 12.82 3.31 -23.14
N ASP A 77 12.66 3.16 -21.81
CA ASP A 77 12.38 1.89 -21.15
C ASP A 77 10.93 1.81 -20.65
N TYR A 78 10.09 2.79 -21.02
CA TYR A 78 8.68 2.79 -20.69
C TYR A 78 7.95 1.73 -21.53
N HIS A 79 7.72 0.57 -20.92
CA HIS A 79 6.74 -0.39 -21.40
C HIS A 79 5.42 -0.12 -20.70
N ASP A 80 4.46 0.47 -21.40
CA ASP A 80 3.18 0.92 -20.86
C ASP A 80 2.41 -0.18 -20.09
N PRO A 81 2.48 -0.21 -18.74
CA PRO A 81 1.71 -1.13 -17.90
C PRO A 81 0.37 -0.50 -17.46
N PHE A 82 0.16 0.80 -17.76
CA PHE A 82 -0.79 1.71 -17.10
C PHE A 82 -1.71 2.47 -18.08
N ASN A 83 -1.55 2.30 -19.39
CA ASN A 83 -2.15 3.10 -20.45
C ASN A 83 -1.90 4.61 -20.31
N VAL A 84 -0.69 5.05 -19.95
CA VAL A 84 -0.40 6.49 -19.82
C VAL A 84 0.20 7.03 -21.12
N GLU A 85 -0.45 8.05 -21.70
CA GLU A 85 0.07 8.79 -22.86
C GLU A 85 1.37 9.52 -22.49
N ILE A 86 2.46 9.19 -23.20
CA ILE A 86 3.74 9.86 -23.03
C ILE A 86 3.71 11.17 -23.84
N PRO A 87 4.01 12.35 -23.24
CA PRO A 87 4.20 13.57 -23.99
C PRO A 87 5.35 13.44 -25.00
N GLU A 88 5.14 13.87 -26.25
CA GLU A 88 6.13 13.81 -27.32
C GLU A 88 7.47 14.49 -26.93
N GLU A 89 8.52 13.94 -27.53
CA GLU A 89 9.94 13.97 -27.16
C GLU A 89 10.53 15.30 -26.68
N SER A 90 11.44 15.20 -25.70
CA SER A 90 12.57 16.12 -25.54
C SER A 90 13.77 15.51 -26.25
N ASP A 91 14.57 16.33 -26.95
CA ASP A 91 15.72 15.98 -27.82
C ASP A 91 16.84 15.10 -27.21
N ASN A 92 16.69 14.61 -25.97
CA ASN A 92 17.62 13.67 -25.35
C ASN A 92 16.89 12.57 -24.55
N PRO A 93 16.52 11.45 -25.18
CA PRO A 93 15.81 10.33 -24.54
C PRO A 93 16.64 9.58 -23.48
N GLU A 94 17.95 9.87 -23.36
CA GLU A 94 18.85 9.22 -22.41
C GLU A 94 19.03 9.96 -21.07
N ALA A 95 18.62 11.23 -20.92
CA ALA A 95 19.19 12.10 -19.89
C ALA A 95 18.34 12.39 -18.65
N SER A 96 17.06 12.02 -18.59
CA SER A 96 16.24 12.32 -17.41
C SER A 96 15.20 11.25 -17.11
N MET A 97 15.27 10.69 -15.90
CA MET A 97 14.18 9.92 -15.31
C MET A 97 12.95 10.85 -15.16
N LYS A 98 11.79 10.40 -15.64
CA LYS A 98 10.54 11.17 -15.57
C LYS A 98 9.54 10.47 -14.66
N VAL A 99 8.69 11.25 -13.98
CA VAL A 99 7.51 10.74 -13.27
C VAL A 99 6.41 10.49 -14.29
N TYR A 100 5.95 9.24 -14.41
CA TYR A 100 4.88 8.86 -15.36
C TYR A 100 3.53 8.73 -14.69
N HIS A 101 3.52 8.35 -13.42
CA HIS A 101 2.30 8.12 -12.67
C HIS A 101 2.48 8.57 -11.24
N THR A 102 1.45 9.19 -10.67
CA THR A 102 1.36 9.42 -9.23
C THR A 102 0.03 8.89 -8.74
N TYR A 103 0.07 8.20 -7.59
CA TYR A 103 -1.13 7.71 -6.94
C TYR A 103 -1.52 8.68 -5.83
N PRO A 104 -2.67 9.37 -5.89
CA PRO A 104 -3.00 10.44 -4.95
C PRO A 104 -3.45 9.94 -3.57
N LYS A 105 -3.98 8.70 -3.47
CA LYS A 105 -4.43 8.17 -2.18
C LYS A 105 -3.25 7.84 -1.26
N ARG A 106 -3.52 7.92 0.03
CA ARG A 106 -2.57 7.71 1.12
C ARG A 106 -3.10 6.65 2.08
N TRP A 107 -2.29 6.24 3.05
CA TRP A 107 -2.71 5.22 4.00
C TRP A 107 -3.95 5.65 4.79
N HIS A 108 -4.09 6.93 5.16
CA HIS A 108 -5.30 7.43 5.80
C HIS A 108 -6.56 7.29 4.95
N ASP A 109 -6.46 7.42 3.62
CA ASP A 109 -7.59 7.18 2.71
C ASP A 109 -7.98 5.71 2.70
N HIS A 110 -6.99 4.80 2.67
CA HIS A 110 -7.23 3.36 2.70
C HIS A 110 -7.85 2.95 4.04
N PHE A 111 -7.30 3.40 5.17
CA PHE A 111 -7.85 3.10 6.50
C PHE A 111 -9.24 3.67 6.69
N THR A 112 -9.49 4.90 6.21
CA THR A 112 -10.83 5.49 6.25
C THR A 112 -11.80 4.68 5.39
N SER A 113 -11.38 4.24 4.21
CA SER A 113 -12.18 3.43 3.31
C SER A 113 -12.48 2.05 3.90
N PHE A 114 -11.53 1.39 4.57
CA PHE A 114 -11.79 0.14 5.30
C PHE A 114 -12.75 0.37 6.47
N ARG A 115 -12.61 1.50 7.16
CA ARG A 115 -13.48 1.87 8.29
C ARG A 115 -14.91 2.10 7.86
N THR A 116 -15.17 2.69 6.69
CA THR A 116 -16.54 2.97 6.23
C THR A 116 -17.10 1.87 5.33
N GLY A 117 -16.27 1.26 4.48
CA GLY A 117 -16.68 0.31 3.45
C GLY A 117 -16.70 -1.17 3.88
N ILE A 118 -16.12 -1.52 5.04
CA ILE A 118 -16.14 -2.91 5.55
C ILE A 118 -16.92 -2.93 6.88
N PRO A 119 -18.26 -2.89 6.85
CA PRO A 119 -19.08 -2.75 8.06
C PRO A 119 -18.92 -3.92 9.05
N LEU A 120 -18.60 -5.13 8.57
CA LEU A 120 -18.45 -6.32 9.41
C LEU A 120 -17.01 -6.56 9.91
N LEU A 121 -16.08 -5.64 9.64
CA LEU A 121 -14.69 -5.78 10.05
C LEU A 121 -14.57 -5.83 11.58
N ARG A 122 -14.08 -6.96 12.10
CA ARG A 122 -13.83 -7.20 13.52
C ARG A 122 -12.36 -7.32 13.86
N ARG A 123 -11.53 -7.66 12.86
CA ARG A 123 -10.09 -7.74 13.08
C ARG A 123 -9.33 -7.13 11.91
N PHE A 124 -8.47 -6.21 12.25
CA PHE A 124 -7.56 -5.54 11.36
C PHE A 124 -6.13 -5.73 11.88
N TRP A 125 -5.21 -5.99 10.97
CA TRP A 125 -3.78 -5.97 11.25
C TRP A 125 -3.09 -5.20 10.13
N PHE A 126 -2.23 -4.30 10.53
CA PHE A 126 -1.39 -3.55 9.63
C PHE A 126 0.02 -3.58 10.18
N ASP A 127 0.92 -4.09 9.37
CA ASP A 127 2.34 -4.16 9.69
C ASP A 127 3.13 -3.38 8.64
N GLY A 128 3.90 -2.40 9.10
CA GLY A 128 4.68 -1.55 8.19
C GLY A 128 5.95 -2.24 7.72
N THR A 129 6.68 -1.58 6.83
CA THR A 129 7.98 -2.07 6.36
C THR A 129 9.03 -1.97 7.46
N PHE A 130 9.60 -3.10 7.88
CA PHE A 130 10.62 -3.15 8.93
C PHE A 130 12.02 -2.75 8.42
N TYR A 131 12.29 -1.46 8.27
CA TYR A 131 13.66 -0.98 8.03
C TYR A 131 14.40 -0.57 9.31
N VAL A 132 13.74 -0.58 10.48
CA VAL A 132 14.39 -0.19 11.75
C VAL A 132 14.01 -1.09 12.92
N ASN A 133 15.06 -1.40 13.68
CA ASN A 133 15.21 -2.24 14.87
C ASN A 133 13.92 -2.63 15.67
N PRO A 134 13.62 -3.93 15.83
CA PRO A 134 12.40 -4.45 16.50
C PRO A 134 12.30 -4.17 18.02
N PHE A 135 13.25 -3.46 18.63
CA PHE A 135 13.30 -3.22 20.08
C PHE A 135 12.63 -1.91 20.55
N LYS A 136 11.97 -1.13 19.67
CA LYS A 136 11.25 0.09 20.10
C LYS A 136 9.84 -0.22 20.61
N LYS A 137 9.48 0.38 21.75
CA LYS A 137 8.26 0.12 22.53
C LYS A 137 6.97 0.32 21.70
N CYS A 138 5.90 -0.34 22.14
CA CYS A 138 4.53 -0.36 21.60
C CYS A 138 3.95 1.01 21.14
N MET A 139 4.34 2.12 21.78
CA MET A 139 3.91 3.48 21.42
C MET A 139 4.52 4.00 20.11
N ASP A 140 5.66 3.46 19.67
CA ASP A 140 6.32 3.81 18.41
C ASP A 140 5.78 3.01 17.22
N LEU A 141 4.99 1.95 17.46
CA LEU A 141 4.52 1.04 16.40
C LEU A 141 3.61 1.73 15.38
N PHE A 142 2.71 2.62 15.82
CA PHE A 142 1.87 3.40 14.90
C PHE A 142 2.71 4.32 14.01
N LYS A 143 3.64 5.07 14.63
CA LYS A 143 4.52 5.97 13.89
C LYS A 143 5.45 5.21 12.95
N PHE A 144 5.80 3.98 13.29
CA PHE A 144 6.59 3.10 12.46
C PHE A 144 5.79 2.54 11.29
N ALA A 145 4.61 1.98 11.60
CA ALA A 145 3.68 1.43 10.62
C ALA A 145 3.17 2.48 9.64
N CYS A 146 3.01 3.73 10.07
CA CYS A 146 2.60 4.86 9.24
C CYS A 146 3.78 5.79 8.88
N SER A 147 5.01 5.29 8.93
CA SER A 147 6.19 6.09 8.55
C SER A 147 6.29 6.26 7.04
N ARG A 148 7.09 7.26 6.62
CA ARG A 148 7.51 7.45 5.22
C ARG A 148 7.98 6.19 4.51
N TYR A 149 8.54 5.21 5.24
CA TYR A 149 9.04 3.98 4.63
C TYR A 149 7.96 3.09 4.02
N ASN A 150 6.68 3.35 4.30
CA ASN A 150 5.57 2.62 3.68
C ASN A 150 5.09 3.25 2.36
N TYR A 151 5.75 4.33 1.95
CA TYR A 151 5.58 4.96 0.65
C TYR A 151 6.84 4.69 -0.18
N HIS A 152 6.65 4.20 -1.39
CA HIS A 152 7.74 3.85 -2.30
C HIS A 152 7.62 4.58 -3.63
N VAL A 153 8.76 4.80 -4.26
CA VAL A 153 8.88 5.11 -5.69
C VAL A 153 9.30 3.83 -6.40
N PHE A 154 8.70 3.54 -7.55
CA PHE A 154 9.21 2.51 -8.44
C PHE A 154 10.11 3.16 -9.49
N ASP A 155 11.41 2.85 -9.49
CA ASP A 155 12.44 3.54 -10.28
C ASP A 155 13.00 2.68 -11.42
N HIS A 156 12.13 2.21 -12.33
CA HIS A 156 12.44 1.27 -13.41
C HIS A 156 12.95 -0.12 -12.98
N GLU A 157 13.93 -0.18 -12.06
CA GLU A 157 14.64 -1.38 -11.64
C GLU A 157 14.29 -1.82 -10.21
N ALA A 158 13.85 -0.91 -9.33
CA ALA A 158 13.62 -1.23 -7.94
C ALA A 158 12.42 -0.49 -7.31
N LEU A 159 12.05 -0.97 -6.12
CA LEU A 159 11.15 -0.26 -5.21
C LEU A 159 12.00 0.46 -4.16
N VAL A 160 12.05 1.78 -4.26
CA VAL A 160 12.84 2.63 -3.35
C VAL A 160 11.90 3.25 -2.32
N ALA A 161 12.13 2.94 -1.05
CA ALA A 161 11.38 3.55 0.04
C ALA A 161 11.63 5.06 0.09
N LEU A 162 10.60 5.84 0.42
CA LEU A 162 10.70 7.28 0.60
C LEU A 162 11.61 7.58 1.80
N SER A 163 12.88 7.82 1.49
CA SER A 163 13.94 8.08 2.46
C SER A 163 14.65 9.37 2.08
N PRO A 164 14.98 10.24 3.06
CA PRO A 164 15.70 11.48 2.80
C PRO A 164 17.13 11.27 2.25
N HIS A 165 17.60 10.02 2.16
CA HIS A 165 18.95 9.68 1.70
C HIS A 165 18.95 8.98 0.32
N SER A 166 17.77 8.67 -0.23
CA SER A 166 17.63 7.77 -1.39
C SER A 166 17.05 8.45 -2.64
N ILE A 167 16.45 9.63 -2.50
CA ILE A 167 15.75 10.34 -3.58
C ILE A 167 16.27 11.79 -3.60
N ALA A 168 16.55 12.34 -4.79
CA ALA A 168 17.08 13.69 -4.89
C ALA A 168 16.04 14.73 -4.40
N PRO A 169 16.44 15.86 -3.80
CA PRO A 169 15.51 16.85 -3.23
C PRO A 169 14.45 17.38 -4.21
N GLU A 170 14.78 17.43 -5.50
CA GLU A 170 13.90 17.90 -6.59
C GLU A 170 12.83 16.85 -6.97
N GLU A 171 13.09 15.56 -6.71
CA GLU A 171 12.16 14.44 -6.97
C GLU A 171 11.17 14.20 -5.82
N LEU A 172 11.27 14.98 -4.74
CA LEU A 172 10.40 14.91 -3.56
C LEU A 172 9.22 15.89 -3.61
N GLU A 173 9.09 16.69 -4.67
CA GLU A 173 7.95 17.59 -4.81
C GLU A 173 6.65 16.78 -4.94
N GLY A 174 5.71 16.97 -4.01
CA GLY A 174 4.49 16.17 -3.91
C GLY A 174 4.62 14.85 -3.14
N ALA A 175 5.78 14.56 -2.57
CA ALA A 175 5.97 13.39 -1.71
C ALA A 175 4.98 13.39 -0.53
N PRO A 176 4.47 12.22 -0.10
CA PRO A 176 3.61 12.10 1.07
C PRO A 176 4.23 12.72 2.33
N THR A 177 3.48 13.60 2.99
CA THR A 177 3.83 14.22 4.29
C THR A 177 2.77 13.97 5.37
N CYS A 178 1.72 13.21 5.04
CA CYS A 178 0.51 13.03 5.84
C CYS A 178 0.60 11.89 6.88
N PHE A 179 1.75 11.75 7.54
CA PHE A 179 2.03 10.61 8.42
C PHE A 179 1.21 10.66 9.70
N GLU A 180 0.96 11.86 10.23
CA GLU A 180 0.09 12.08 11.38
C GLU A 180 -1.36 11.69 11.08
N GLU A 181 -1.86 12.02 9.88
CA GLU A 181 -3.18 11.66 9.39
C GLU A 181 -3.30 10.14 9.21
N ASP A 182 -2.25 9.49 8.68
CA ASP A 182 -2.19 8.03 8.55
C ASP A 182 -2.32 7.35 9.93
N VAL A 183 -1.62 7.86 10.94
CA VAL A 183 -1.69 7.36 12.32
C VAL A 183 -3.09 7.54 12.91
N GLU A 184 -3.71 8.71 12.72
CA GLU A 184 -5.03 8.99 13.27
C GLU A 184 -6.13 8.14 12.62
N ALA A 185 -6.06 7.97 11.29
CA ALA A 185 -6.97 7.11 10.55
C ALA A 185 -6.81 5.63 10.95
N LEU A 186 -5.57 5.15 11.14
CA LEU A 186 -5.31 3.80 11.63
C LEU A 186 -5.88 3.58 13.03
N ARG A 187 -5.69 4.55 13.94
CA ARG A 187 -6.27 4.51 15.29
C ARG A 187 -7.79 4.44 15.25
N SER A 188 -8.41 5.28 14.43
CA SER A 188 -9.87 5.30 14.23
C SER A 188 -10.40 3.96 13.67
N LEU A 189 -9.66 3.31 12.77
CA LEU A 189 -10.01 2.01 12.23
C LEU A 189 -9.92 0.90 13.27
N LEU A 190 -8.84 0.85 14.05
CA LEU A 190 -8.66 -0.15 15.11
C LEU A 190 -9.70 -0.03 16.22
N GLN A 191 -10.05 1.21 16.60
CA GLN A 191 -11.11 1.46 17.56
C GLN A 191 -12.46 0.92 17.08
N LYS A 192 -12.79 1.12 15.79
CA LYS A 192 -14.01 0.56 15.17
C LYS A 192 -13.99 -0.97 15.18
N ALA A 193 -12.85 -1.58 14.89
CA ALA A 193 -12.71 -3.03 14.92
C ALA A 193 -12.79 -3.63 16.35
N GLU A 194 -13.09 -2.82 17.37
CA GLU A 194 -13.04 -3.20 18.80
C GLU A 194 -11.69 -3.79 19.22
N GLN A 195 -10.64 -3.48 18.45
CA GLN A 195 -9.29 -3.92 18.72
C GLN A 195 -8.56 -2.84 19.50
N THR A 196 -8.53 -3.04 20.82
CA THR A 196 -7.53 -2.38 21.65
C THR A 196 -6.23 -3.17 21.52
N PHE A 197 -5.10 -2.49 21.28
CA PHE A 197 -3.79 -3.15 21.15
C PHE A 197 -3.46 -3.89 22.45
N LEU A 198 -3.66 -5.21 22.48
CA LEU A 198 -2.94 -6.07 23.41
C LEU A 198 -1.54 -6.17 22.86
N ALA A 199 -0.62 -5.43 23.47
CA ALA A 199 0.80 -5.66 23.25
C ALA A 199 1.02 -7.17 23.32
N ARG A 200 1.50 -7.77 22.23
CA ARG A 200 2.07 -9.12 22.28
C ARG A 200 3.27 -9.05 23.22
N THR A 201 3.03 -9.19 24.52
CA THR A 201 3.97 -9.85 25.41
C THR A 201 3.85 -11.33 25.08
N GLU A 202 4.63 -11.78 24.11
CA GLU A 202 4.92 -13.21 24.00
C GLU A 202 5.71 -13.61 25.26
N ALA A 203 5.31 -14.74 25.83
CA ALA A 203 5.92 -15.39 26.98
C ALA A 203 7.28 -16.01 26.63
#